data_AF-A0A5C5WMH2-F1
#
_entry.id   AF-A0A5C5WMH2-F1
#
_cell.length_a   1.000
_cell.length_b   1.000
_cell.length_c   1.000
_cell.angle_alpha   90.00
_cell.angle_beta   90.00
_cell.angle_gamma   90.00
#
_symmetry.space_group_name_H-M   'P 1'
#
loop_
_entity.id
_entity.type
_entity.pdbx_description
1 polymer ?
#
loop_
_entity_poly.entity_id
_entity_poly.type
_entity_poly.pdbx_seq_one_letter_code
_entity_poly.pdbx_strand_id
1 'polypeptide(L)'
;MTQALSVLFLQSVYILLLGVQSRNVRDSQVLGAMGTSILLGLCGIYLTPAIVQASASGEPLTLVAFVVAGPVGIAVAITAHDHLSNRRKN
;
A
#
# COMPACT_ATOMS: atom_id res chain seq x y z
N MET A 1 -20.47 -3.30 5.71
CA MET A 1 -19.97 -3.55 4.32
C MET A 1 -19.17 -2.40 3.73
N THR A 2 -19.68 -1.16 3.69
CA THR A 2 -18.96 -0.01 3.10
C THR A 2 -17.62 0.26 3.77
N GLN A 3 -17.53 0.19 5.10
CA GLN A 3 -16.28 0.37 5.85
C GLN A 3 -15.20 -0.67 5.51
N ALA A 4 -15.59 -1.95 5.41
CA ALA A 4 -14.66 -3.03 5.06
C ALA A 4 -14.05 -2.84 3.67
N LEU A 5 -14.84 -2.39 2.69
CA LEU A 5 -14.34 -2.07 1.34
C LEU A 5 -13.37 -0.88 1.36
N SER A 6 -13.69 0.17 2.12
CA SER A 6 -12.79 1.31 2.28
C SER A 6 -11.47 0.90 2.93
N VAL A 7 -11.51 0.07 3.98
CA VAL A 7 -10.30 -0.46 4.64
C VAL A 7 -9.49 -1.32 3.68
N LEU A 8 -10.15 -2.24 2.95
CA LEU A 8 -9.48 -3.08 1.95
C LEU A 8 -8.73 -2.22 0.94
N PHE A 9 -9.40 -1.20 0.39
CA PHE A 9 -8.83 -0.34 -0.63
C PHE A 9 -7.67 0.50 -0.08
N LEU A 10 -7.89 1.25 1.02
CA LEU A 10 -6.88 2.14 1.59
C LEU A 10 -5.66 1.37 2.11
N GLN A 11 -5.88 0.24 2.77
CA GLN A 11 -4.80 -0.63 3.24
C GLN A 11 -4.02 -1.22 2.06
N SER A 12 -4.70 -1.63 0.98
CA SER A 12 -4.03 -2.14 -0.22
C SER A 12 -3.15 -1.07 -0.87
N VAL A 13 -3.61 0.18 -0.94
CA VAL A 13 -2.83 1.31 -1.46
C VAL A 13 -1.59 1.58 -0.60
N TYR A 14 -1.76 1.60 0.73
CA TYR A 14 -0.64 1.80 1.65
C TYR A 14 0.43 0.71 1.50
N ILE A 15 0.01 -0.55 1.49
CA ILE A 15 0.91 -1.70 1.33
C ILE A 15 1.56 -1.71 -0.05
N LEU A 16 0.82 -1.31 -1.10
CA LEU A 16 1.37 -1.16 -2.44
C LEU A 16 2.50 -0.14 -2.45
N LEU A 17 2.31 1.03 -1.83
CA LEU A 17 3.35 2.06 -1.73
C LEU A 17 4.58 1.58 -0.95
N LEU A 18 4.40 0.79 0.11
CA LEU A 18 5.50 0.15 0.83
C LEU A 18 6.27 -0.83 -0.07
N GLY A 19 5.57 -1.66 -0.84
CA GLY A 19 6.19 -2.57 -1.79
C GLY A 19 7.01 -1.85 -2.88
N VAL A 20 6.46 -0.76 -3.43
CA VAL A 20 7.17 0.07 -4.42
C VAL A 20 8.39 0.77 -3.79
N GLN A 21 8.24 1.34 -2.59
CA GLN A 21 9.34 1.98 -1.88
C GLN A 21 10.48 0.99 -1.60
N SER A 22 10.14 -0.21 -1.12
CA SER A 22 11.11 -1.30 -0.85
C SER A 22 11.96 -1.60 -2.09
N ARG A 23 11.33 -1.65 -3.27
CA ARG A 23 12.04 -1.88 -4.53
C ARG A 23 12.84 -0.69 -5.01
N ASN A 24 12.34 0.54 -4.86
CA ASN A 24 13.11 1.73 -5.17
C ASN A 24 14.41 1.79 -4.33
N VAL A 25 14.34 1.41 -3.06
CA VAL A 25 15.52 1.33 -2.18
C VAL A 25 16.46 0.21 -2.64
N ARG A 26 15.92 -0.99 -2.92
CA ARG A 26 16.71 -2.14 -3.41
C ARG A 26 17.46 -1.82 -4.71
N ASP A 27 16.79 -1.14 -5.64
CA ASP A 27 17.32 -0.82 -6.96
C ASP A 27 18.08 0.53 -6.97
N SER A 28 18.34 1.12 -5.80
CA SER A 28 19.06 2.39 -5.63
C SER A 28 18.45 3.58 -6.39
N GLN A 29 17.13 3.58 -6.62
CA GLN A 29 16.39 4.65 -7.26
C GLN A 29 16.02 5.74 -6.24
N VAL A 30 16.98 6.60 -5.90
CA VAL A 30 16.87 7.61 -4.83
C VAL A 30 15.64 8.51 -4.98
N LEU A 31 15.41 9.08 -6.18
CA LEU A 31 14.26 9.96 -6.42
C LEU A 31 12.91 9.24 -6.25
N GLY A 32 12.83 7.99 -6.75
CA GLY A 32 11.65 7.15 -6.56
C GLY A 32 11.41 6.85 -5.09
N ALA A 33 12.45 6.46 -4.36
CA ALA A 33 12.39 6.17 -2.94
C ALA A 33 11.93 7.39 -2.13
N MET A 34 12.46 8.58 -2.42
CA MET A 34 12.05 9.84 -1.80
C MET A 34 10.57 10.14 -2.07
N GLY A 35 10.14 10.08 -3.33
CA GLY A 35 8.74 10.31 -3.70
C GLY A 35 7.77 9.36 -3.00
N THR A 36 8.09 8.05 -3.00
CA THR A 36 7.28 7.05 -2.28
C THR A 36 7.29 7.27 -0.76
N SER A 37 8.40 7.73 -0.18
CA SER A 37 8.48 8.00 1.26
C SER A 37 7.62 9.20 1.67
N ILE A 38 7.57 10.24 0.85
CA ILE A 38 6.66 11.38 1.06
C ILE A 38 5.20 10.92 1.03
N LEU A 39 4.83 10.14 0.01
CA LEU A 39 3.47 9.59 -0.11
C LEU A 39 3.11 8.69 1.08
N LEU A 40 4.04 7.86 1.54
CA LEU A 40 3.86 7.05 2.75
C LEU A 40 3.69 7.90 4.00
N GLY A 41 4.44 9.00 4.12
CA GLY A 41 4.26 9.99 5.19
C GLY A 41 2.85 10.59 5.18
N LEU A 42 2.35 10.99 4.01
CA LEU A 42 0.97 11.48 3.85
C LEU A 42 -0.06 10.39 4.19
N CYS A 43 0.18 9.14 3.77
CA CYS A 43 -0.68 8.03 4.15
C CYS A 43 -0.69 7.80 5.67
N GLY A 44 0.45 7.96 6.33
CA GLY A 44 0.56 7.90 7.78
C GLY A 44 -0.33 8.92 8.50
N ILE A 45 -0.44 10.13 7.95
CA ILE A 45 -1.25 11.22 8.52
C ILE A 45 -2.73 11.04 8.23
N TYR A 46 -3.10 10.68 6.99
CA TYR A 46 -4.50 10.73 6.54
C TYR A 46 -5.17 9.36 6.45
N LEU A 47 -4.46 8.31 6.04
CA LEU A 47 -5.04 6.98 5.82
C LEU A 47 -4.98 6.10 7.07
N THR A 48 -3.83 6.07 7.76
CA THR A 48 -3.64 5.18 8.91
C THR A 48 -4.66 5.45 10.04
N PRO A 49 -4.98 6.71 10.42
CA PRO A 49 -6.00 6.95 11.43
C PRO A 49 -7.40 6.48 11.01
N ALA A 50 -7.76 6.62 9.73
CA ALA A 50 -9.04 6.18 9.19
C ALA A 50 -9.17 4.64 9.24
N ILE A 51 -8.10 3.92 8.92
CA ILE A 51 -8.05 2.45 8.97
C ILE A 51 -8.13 1.96 10.42
N VAL A 52 -7.42 2.61 11.34
CA VAL A 52 -7.44 2.27 12.77
C VAL A 52 -8.84 2.49 13.36
N GLN A 53 -9.48 3.63 13.07
CA GLN A 53 -10.84 3.91 13.52
C GLN A 53 -11.85 2.90 12.96
N ALA A 54 -11.74 2.55 11.69
CA ALA A 54 -12.61 1.54 11.08
C ALA A 54 -12.38 0.15 11.70
N SER A 55 -11.14 -0.20 12.03
CA SER A 55 -10.81 -1.49 12.67
C SER A 55 -11.27 -1.57 14.13
N ALA A 56 -11.32 -0.44 14.83
CA ALA A 56 -11.81 -0.34 16.21
C ALA A 56 -13.32 -0.63 16.34
N SER A 57 -14.08 -0.63 15.24
CA SER A 57 -15.49 -1.03 15.23
C SER A 57 -15.72 -2.51 15.62
N GLY A 58 -14.68 -3.35 15.54
CA GLY A 58 -14.76 -4.78 15.89
C GLY A 58 -15.53 -5.62 14.87
N GLU A 59 -15.97 -5.05 13.74
CA GLU A 59 -16.66 -5.77 12.68
C GLU A 59 -15.74 -6.84 12.05
N PRO A 60 -16.11 -8.14 12.08
CA PRO A 60 -15.26 -9.23 11.58
C PRO A 60 -14.85 -9.06 10.11
N LEU A 61 -15.76 -8.53 9.27
CA LEU A 61 -15.50 -8.31 7.85
C LEU A 61 -14.41 -7.25 7.63
N THR A 62 -14.34 -6.23 8.48
CA THR A 62 -13.32 -5.17 8.41
C THR A 62 -11.95 -5.71 8.77
N LEU A 63 -11.87 -6.63 9.74
CA LEU A 63 -10.62 -7.31 10.10
C LEU A 63 -10.12 -8.22 8.96
N VAL A 64 -11.02 -8.99 8.34
CA VAL A 64 -10.66 -9.81 7.17
C VAL A 64 -10.17 -8.93 6.03
N ALA A 65 -10.85 -7.81 5.75
CA ALA A 65 -10.42 -6.86 4.74
C ALA A 65 -9.01 -6.30 5.01
N PHE A 66 -8.71 -5.97 6.27
CA PHE A 66 -7.39 -5.49 6.68
C PHE A 66 -6.28 -6.53 6.43
N VAL A 67 -6.54 -7.80 6.75
CA VAL A 67 -5.57 -8.89 6.57
C VAL A 67 -5.35 -9.20 5.09
N VAL A 68 -6.43 -9.28 4.30
CA VAL A 68 -6.36 -9.62 2.87
C VAL A 68 -5.71 -8.52 2.03
N ALA A 69 -5.88 -7.25 2.43
CA ALA A 69 -5.25 -6.12 1.74
C ALA A 69 -3.72 -6.23 1.67
N GLY A 70 -3.08 -6.85 2.67
CA GLY A 70 -1.63 -7.02 2.73
C GLY A 70 -1.08 -7.82 1.55
N PRO A 71 -1.41 -9.12 1.43
CA PRO A 71 -0.95 -9.95 0.32
C PRO A 71 -1.32 -9.39 -1.06
N VAL A 72 -2.54 -8.85 -1.20
CA VAL A 72 -3.01 -8.26 -2.47
C VAL A 72 -2.17 -7.04 -2.84
N GLY A 73 -1.96 -6.11 -1.91
CA GLY A 73 -1.16 -4.91 -2.14
C GLY A 73 0.30 -5.24 -2.53
N ILE A 74 0.91 -6.22 -1.86
CA ILE A 74 2.28 -6.67 -2.17
C ILE A 74 2.36 -7.31 -3.55
N ALA A 75 1.46 -8.24 -3.88
CA ALA A 75 1.45 -8.90 -5.18
C ALA A 75 1.32 -7.88 -6.32
N VAL A 76 0.43 -6.91 -6.18
CA VAL A 76 0.26 -5.83 -7.16
C VAL A 76 1.51 -4.95 -7.24
N ALA A 77 2.12 -4.57 -6.11
CA ALA A 77 3.35 -3.77 -6.12
C ALA A 77 4.49 -4.45 -6.86
N ILE A 78 4.66 -5.76 -6.65
CA ILE A 78 5.65 -6.58 -7.35
C ILE A 78 5.39 -6.55 -8.86
N THR A 79 4.18 -6.94 -9.28
CA THR A 79 3.85 -7.03 -10.71
C THR A 79 3.93 -5.68 -11.41
N ALA A 80 3.43 -4.61 -10.79
CA ALA A 80 3.43 -3.26 -11.35
C ALA A 80 4.85 -2.70 -11.48
N HIS A 81 5.68 -2.87 -10.45
CA HIS A 81 7.06 -2.39 -10.48
C HIS A 81 7.90 -3.17 -11.51
N ASP A 82 7.73 -4.49 -11.63
CA ASP A 82 8.47 -5.27 -12.64
C ASP A 82 8.06 -4.89 -14.06
N HIS A 83 6.77 -4.61 -14.31
CA HIS A 83 6.30 -4.13 -15.61
C HIS A 83 6.90 -2.77 -15.99
N LEU A 84 6.95 -1.82 -15.05
CA LEU A 84 7.50 -0.48 -15.28
C LEU A 84 9.02 -0.52 -15.45
N SER A 85 9.71 -1.33 -14.65
CA SER A 85 11.18 -1.47 -14.73
C SER A 85 11.61 -2.16 -16.03
N ASN A 86 10.91 -3.21 -16.47
CA ASN A 86 11.21 -3.88 -17.74
C ASN A 86 10.99 -2.99 -18.96
N ARG A 87 10.00 -2.08 -18.93
CA ARG A 87 9.82 -1.06 -19.98
C ARG A 87 10.98 -0.06 -20.08
N ARG A 88 11.74 0.13 -19.01
CA ARG A 88 12.87 1.07 -18.99
C ARG A 88 14.16 0.46 -19.57
N LYS A 89 14.21 -0.85 -19.76
CA LYS A 89 15.37 -1.58 -20.30
C LYS A 89 15.28 -1.87 -21.80
N ASN A 90 14.09 -1.73 -22.41
CA ASN A 90 13.87 -1.80 -23.85
C ASN A 90 13.80 -0.39 -24.45
#